data_AF-A0A2I8EXD7-F1
#
_entry.id   AF-A0A2I8EXD7-F1
#
_cell.length_a   1.000
_cell.length_b   1.000
_cell.length_c   1.000
_cell.angle_alpha   90.00
_cell.angle_beta   90.00
_cell.angle_gamma   90.00
#
_symmetry.space_group_name_H-M   'P 1'
#
loop_
_entity.id
_entity.type
_entity.pdbx_description
1 polymer ?
#
loop_
_entity_poly.entity_id
_entity_poly.type
_entity_poly.pdbx_seq_one_letter_code
_entity_poly.pdbx_strand_id
1 'polypeptide(L)'
;MKTMARLLAGVGVACALFAGVAQASVTIGGTRVVYPLDQREVTVKLNNDSRAPSLVQVWIDDGNVDTKPADSKTPFVITPPIFRMDAGKSQTLRVMYSGDALPQDRESVYWLNVLDVPPKADAKADANTLQFAYRTRIKVFVRPPKLQGTPDEAPRQLDWKVVPAPEGKGQALAVSNPTAYHVSFSEIRVSSNGATYKNDRGGMVAPRGKEIIAVPQMNGVKSGKVHYVAINDFGGAIEGDADIAP
;
A
#
# COMPACT_ATOMS: atom_id res chain seq x y z
N MET A 1 38.09 6.94 34.75
CA MET A 1 37.54 7.20 33.39
C MET A 1 37.18 5.91 32.62
N LYS A 2 38.07 4.91 32.48
CA LYS A 2 37.79 3.68 31.72
C LYS A 2 36.65 2.80 32.30
N THR A 3 36.46 2.81 33.62
CA THR A 3 35.36 2.09 34.30
C THR A 3 33.99 2.74 34.09
N MET A 4 33.94 4.07 34.06
CA MET A 4 32.71 4.83 33.86
C MET A 4 32.19 4.71 32.41
N ALA A 5 33.10 4.65 31.42
CA ALA A 5 32.76 4.41 30.03
C ALA A 5 32.17 2.99 29.78
N ARG A 6 32.63 1.98 30.53
CA ARG A 6 32.08 0.61 30.45
C ARG A 6 30.69 0.50 31.07
N LEU A 7 30.42 1.24 32.15
CA LEU A 7 29.08 1.32 32.75
C LEU A 7 28.07 2.03 31.83
N LEU A 8 28.46 3.15 31.23
CA LEU A 8 27.61 3.88 30.27
C LEU A 8 27.31 3.04 29.01
N ALA A 9 28.29 2.29 28.50
CA ALA A 9 28.08 1.37 27.39
C ALA A 9 27.15 0.19 27.75
N GLY A 10 27.26 -0.35 28.98
CA GLY A 10 26.37 -1.42 29.46
C GLY A 10 24.91 -0.97 29.61
N VAL A 11 24.68 0.25 30.11
CA VAL A 11 23.32 0.83 30.22
C VAL A 11 22.73 1.13 28.84
N GLY A 12 23.55 1.60 27.89
CA GLY A 12 23.12 1.83 26.50
C GLY A 12 22.66 0.57 25.78
N VAL A 13 23.38 -0.55 25.96
CA VAL A 13 22.99 -1.87 25.39
C VAL A 13 21.71 -2.40 26.06
N ALA A 14 21.55 -2.23 27.36
CA ALA A 14 20.34 -2.63 28.08
C ALA A 14 19.10 -1.85 27.62
N CYS A 15 19.19 -0.54 27.40
CA CYS A 15 18.08 0.26 26.88
C CYS A 15 17.70 -0.08 25.43
N ALA A 16 18.66 -0.47 24.59
CA ALA A 16 18.39 -0.91 23.22
C ALA A 16 17.62 -2.25 23.15
N LEU A 17 17.78 -3.11 24.16
CA LEU A 17 17.04 -4.37 24.29
C LEU A 17 15.58 -4.18 24.77
N PHE A 18 15.23 -2.98 25.25
CA PHE A 18 13.86 -2.59 25.62
C PHE A 18 13.14 -1.78 24.54
N ALA A 19 13.69 -1.69 23.32
CA ALA A 19 12.94 -1.17 22.18
C ALA A 19 11.72 -2.08 21.95
N GLY A 20 10.56 -1.63 22.41
CA GLY A 20 9.32 -2.39 22.35
C GLY A 20 9.04 -2.81 20.90
N VAL A 21 8.85 -4.11 20.69
CA VAL A 21 8.37 -4.63 19.42
C VAL A 21 6.98 -4.02 19.21
N ALA A 22 6.85 -3.13 18.23
CA ALA A 22 5.55 -2.63 17.82
C ALA A 22 4.77 -3.82 17.24
N GLN A 23 3.96 -4.47 18.08
CA GLN A 23 3.15 -5.62 17.67
C GLN A 23 1.88 -5.07 17.04
N ALA A 24 1.83 -5.05 15.71
CA ALA A 24 0.56 -5.01 15.00
C ALA A 24 -0.26 -6.21 15.48
N SER A 25 -1.54 -6.00 15.78
CA SER A 25 -2.39 -7.10 16.23
C SER A 25 -2.70 -8.02 15.05
N VAL A 26 -3.33 -7.52 13.99
CA VAL A 26 -3.61 -8.32 12.79
C VAL A 26 -2.80 -7.86 11.57
N THR A 27 -2.05 -8.77 10.97
CA THR A 27 -1.25 -8.57 9.74
C THR A 27 -1.85 -9.32 8.56
N ILE A 28 -1.72 -8.75 7.36
CA ILE A 28 -2.08 -9.40 6.09
C ILE A 28 -0.82 -10.04 5.51
N GLY A 29 -0.92 -11.26 4.98
CA GLY A 29 0.20 -12.00 4.40
C GLY A 29 0.85 -11.40 3.15
N GLY A 30 0.40 -10.21 2.71
CA GLY A 30 0.95 -9.47 1.58
C GLY A 30 0.48 -8.01 1.60
N THR A 31 1.12 -7.17 0.79
CA THR A 31 0.79 -5.72 0.68
C THR A 31 -0.21 -5.41 -0.42
N ARG A 32 -0.62 -6.42 -1.18
CA ARG A 32 -1.62 -6.36 -2.24
C ARG A 32 -2.16 -7.75 -2.58
N VAL A 33 -3.28 -7.79 -3.30
CA VAL A 33 -3.88 -9.01 -3.83
C VAL A 33 -3.97 -8.86 -5.35
N VAL A 34 -3.55 -9.89 -6.07
CA VAL A 34 -3.85 -10.03 -7.50
C VAL A 34 -4.96 -11.07 -7.64
N TYR A 35 -6.08 -10.67 -8.24
CA TYR A 35 -7.22 -11.52 -8.56
C TYR A 35 -7.22 -11.78 -10.08
N PRO A 36 -6.72 -12.93 -10.54
CA PRO A 36 -6.86 -13.30 -11.96
C PRO A 36 -8.33 -13.61 -12.24
N LEU A 37 -8.90 -12.98 -13.26
CA LEU A 37 -10.35 -13.01 -13.53
C LEU A 37 -10.82 -14.39 -14.03
N ASP A 38 -9.90 -15.28 -14.40
CA ASP A 38 -10.18 -16.67 -14.74
C ASP A 38 -10.25 -17.61 -13.52
N GLN A 39 -9.95 -17.10 -12.31
CA GLN A 39 -10.07 -17.84 -11.06
C GLN A 39 -11.44 -17.60 -10.42
N ARG A 40 -11.99 -18.66 -9.82
CA ARG A 40 -13.25 -18.58 -9.06
C ARG A 40 -13.08 -17.82 -7.74
N GLU A 41 -11.95 -18.03 -7.08
CA GLU A 41 -11.63 -17.39 -5.82
C GLU A 41 -10.12 -17.23 -5.65
N VAL A 42 -9.74 -16.27 -4.81
CA VAL A 42 -8.37 -16.16 -4.27
C VAL A 42 -8.44 -16.12 -2.76
N THR A 43 -7.37 -16.58 -2.12
CA THR A 43 -7.28 -16.61 -0.66
C THR A 43 -6.32 -15.55 -0.14
N VAL A 44 -6.68 -14.90 0.97
CA VAL A 44 -5.82 -13.95 1.68
C VAL A 44 -5.63 -14.43 3.10
N LYS A 45 -4.38 -14.63 3.51
CA LYS A 45 -4.06 -15.05 4.88
C LYS A 45 -3.89 -13.84 5.79
N LEU A 46 -4.53 -13.88 6.96
CA LEU A 46 -4.30 -12.96 8.07
C LEU A 46 -3.61 -13.69 9.23
N ASN A 47 -2.79 -13.00 9.99
CA ASN A 47 -2.23 -13.49 11.24
C ASN A 47 -2.51 -12.51 12.37
N ASN A 48 -2.88 -13.01 13.54
CA ASN A 48 -2.88 -12.21 14.76
C ASN A 48 -1.56 -12.43 15.51
N ASP A 49 -0.61 -11.51 15.34
CA ASP A 49 0.73 -11.60 15.92
C ASP A 49 0.78 -11.02 17.35
N SER A 50 -0.34 -10.51 17.86
CA SER A 50 -0.45 -10.05 19.24
C SER A 50 -0.73 -11.16 20.24
N ARG A 51 -0.59 -10.80 21.53
CA ARG A 51 -0.94 -11.66 22.67
C ARG A 51 -2.41 -11.57 23.07
N ALA A 52 -3.20 -10.74 22.40
CA ALA A 52 -4.62 -10.53 22.68
C ALA A 52 -5.48 -11.03 21.52
N PRO A 53 -6.73 -11.42 21.75
CA PRO A 53 -7.67 -11.64 20.65
C PRO A 53 -7.99 -10.32 19.93
N SER A 54 -8.55 -10.41 18.73
CA SER A 54 -9.08 -9.27 17.98
C SER A 54 -10.43 -9.63 17.35
N LEU A 55 -11.34 -8.66 17.25
CA LEU A 55 -12.48 -8.74 16.36
C LEU A 55 -12.09 -8.12 15.02
N VAL A 56 -12.13 -8.92 13.96
CA VAL A 56 -11.72 -8.51 12.62
C VAL A 56 -12.95 -8.35 11.73
N GLN A 57 -13.04 -7.22 11.04
CA GLN A 57 -14.01 -6.96 9.97
C GLN A 57 -13.29 -6.75 8.65
N VAL A 58 -13.80 -7.34 7.58
CA VAL A 58 -13.20 -7.26 6.25
C VAL A 58 -14.24 -6.91 5.18
N TRP A 59 -13.86 -6.05 4.26
CA TRP A 59 -14.67 -5.67 3.10
C TRP A 59 -13.80 -5.14 1.96
N ILE A 60 -14.33 -5.12 0.75
CA ILE A 60 -13.67 -4.54 -0.41
C ILE A 60 -14.36 -3.22 -0.76
N ASP A 61 -13.62 -2.19 -1.15
CA ASP A 61 -14.17 -0.91 -1.64
C ASP A 61 -13.63 -0.59 -3.05
N ASP A 62 -14.24 0.40 -3.70
CA ASP A 62 -13.99 0.82 -5.09
C ASP A 62 -13.06 2.05 -5.22
N GLY A 63 -12.44 2.49 -4.13
CA GLY A 63 -11.51 3.62 -4.10
C GLY A 63 -11.86 4.64 -3.04
N ASN A 64 -13.13 4.72 -2.61
CA ASN A 64 -13.55 5.63 -1.56
C ASN A 64 -13.13 5.10 -0.17
N VAL A 65 -12.20 5.81 0.46
CA VAL A 65 -11.64 5.47 1.78
C VAL A 65 -12.65 5.59 2.92
N ASP A 66 -13.74 6.33 2.73
CA ASP A 66 -14.79 6.52 3.74
C ASP A 66 -15.92 5.49 3.62
N THR A 67 -15.87 4.60 2.62
CA THR A 67 -16.85 3.53 2.44
C THR A 67 -16.86 2.58 3.62
N LYS A 68 -18.03 2.48 4.27
CA LYS A 68 -18.28 1.53 5.37
C LYS A 68 -18.62 0.15 4.81
N PRO A 69 -18.44 -0.93 5.59
CA PRO A 69 -18.76 -2.29 5.14
C PRO A 69 -20.17 -2.44 4.54
N ALA A 70 -21.18 -1.80 5.16
CA ALA A 70 -22.58 -1.87 4.72
C ALA A 70 -22.87 -1.12 3.41
N ASP A 71 -22.02 -0.15 3.05
CA ASP A 71 -22.19 0.71 1.87
C ASP A 71 -21.34 0.24 0.68
N SER A 72 -20.52 -0.80 0.87
CA SER A 72 -19.67 -1.34 -0.20
C SER A 72 -20.52 -1.94 -1.31
N LYS A 73 -20.35 -1.40 -2.52
CA LYS A 73 -20.94 -1.90 -3.76
C LYS A 73 -19.82 -2.28 -4.71
N THR A 74 -19.20 -3.43 -4.43
CA THR A 74 -18.12 -3.99 -5.26
C THR A 74 -18.54 -5.35 -5.79
N PRO A 75 -17.99 -5.80 -6.92
CA PRO A 75 -18.34 -7.08 -7.52
C PRO A 75 -17.63 -8.25 -6.80
N PHE A 76 -17.51 -8.17 -5.47
CA PHE A 76 -16.77 -9.13 -4.66
C PHE A 76 -17.54 -9.54 -3.42
N VAL A 77 -17.44 -10.82 -3.12
CA VAL A 77 -17.89 -11.41 -1.86
C VAL A 77 -16.66 -11.89 -1.11
N ILE A 78 -16.53 -11.47 0.15
CA ILE A 78 -15.46 -11.90 1.04
C ILE A 78 -16.02 -12.73 2.19
N THR A 79 -15.34 -13.83 2.54
CA THR A 79 -15.81 -14.74 3.59
C THR A 79 -14.66 -15.26 4.45
N PRO A 80 -14.80 -15.26 5.80
CA PRO A 80 -15.86 -14.60 6.56
C PRO A 80 -15.69 -13.07 6.61
N PRO A 81 -16.80 -12.28 6.61
CA PRO A 81 -16.72 -10.80 6.63
C PRO A 81 -16.45 -10.23 8.03
N ILE A 82 -16.78 -10.97 9.09
CA ILE A 82 -16.50 -10.62 10.48
C ILE A 82 -16.22 -11.89 11.29
N PHE A 83 -15.19 -11.86 12.13
CA PHE A 83 -14.79 -13.01 12.94
C PHE A 83 -13.85 -12.58 14.06
N ARG A 84 -13.76 -13.41 15.09
CA ARG A 84 -12.76 -13.26 16.15
C ARG A 84 -11.49 -14.01 15.76
N MET A 85 -10.33 -13.37 15.92
CA MET A 85 -9.01 -14.00 15.84
C MET A 85 -8.39 -14.07 17.23
N ASP A 86 -8.16 -15.26 17.76
CA ASP A 86 -7.40 -15.41 19.00
C ASP A 86 -5.90 -15.15 18.79
N ALA A 87 -5.19 -14.90 19.88
CA ALA A 87 -3.76 -14.61 19.89
C ALA A 87 -2.93 -15.70 19.19
N GLY A 88 -2.00 -15.30 18.33
CA GLY A 88 -1.12 -16.21 17.59
C GLY A 88 -1.83 -17.08 16.54
N LYS A 89 -3.11 -16.81 16.23
CA LYS A 89 -3.86 -17.59 15.23
C LYS A 89 -3.84 -16.92 13.86
N SER A 90 -3.97 -17.74 12.83
CA SER A 90 -4.17 -17.28 11.46
C SER A 90 -5.61 -17.51 11.02
N GLN A 91 -6.12 -16.63 10.15
CA GLN A 91 -7.38 -16.81 9.45
C GLN A 91 -7.14 -16.70 7.95
N THR A 92 -7.81 -17.54 7.15
CA THR A 92 -7.81 -17.39 5.69
C THR A 92 -9.15 -16.80 5.25
N LEU A 93 -9.09 -15.72 4.49
CA LEU A 93 -10.22 -15.11 3.80
C LEU A 93 -10.34 -15.72 2.40
N ARG A 94 -11.56 -15.98 1.96
CA ARG A 94 -11.87 -16.26 0.55
C ARG A 94 -12.48 -15.02 -0.08
N VAL A 95 -11.91 -14.60 -1.21
CA VAL A 95 -12.41 -13.50 -2.04
C VAL A 95 -12.94 -14.11 -3.33
N MET A 96 -14.21 -13.87 -3.64
CA MET A 96 -14.89 -14.39 -4.82
C MET A 96 -15.44 -13.23 -5.63
N TYR A 97 -15.30 -13.31 -6.96
CA TYR A 97 -15.89 -12.35 -7.89
C TYR A 97 -17.35 -12.70 -8.16
N SER A 98 -18.25 -11.71 -8.11
CA SER A 98 -19.70 -11.91 -8.29
C SER A 98 -20.16 -12.01 -9.75
N GLY A 99 -19.29 -11.72 -10.71
CA GLY A 99 -19.60 -11.88 -12.13
C GLY A 99 -20.12 -10.62 -12.84
N ASP A 100 -20.00 -9.44 -12.23
CA ASP A 100 -20.39 -8.17 -12.88
C ASP A 100 -19.56 -7.90 -14.16
N ALA A 101 -19.87 -6.85 -14.91
CA ALA A 101 -19.06 -6.50 -16.09
C ALA A 101 -17.80 -5.73 -15.67
N LEU A 102 -16.63 -6.22 -16.11
CA LEU A 102 -15.35 -5.52 -15.95
C LEU A 102 -14.64 -5.35 -17.30
N PRO A 103 -13.79 -4.31 -17.45
CA PRO A 103 -12.90 -4.18 -18.60
C PRO A 103 -12.07 -5.45 -18.79
N GLN A 104 -12.05 -5.96 -20.03
CA GLN A 104 -11.28 -7.16 -20.39
C GLN A 104 -9.92 -6.82 -21.01
N ASP A 105 -9.69 -5.53 -21.31
CA ASP A 105 -8.50 -5.04 -22.02
C ASP A 105 -7.44 -4.42 -21.10
N ARG A 106 -7.71 -4.35 -19.79
CA ARG A 106 -6.86 -3.76 -18.76
C ARG A 106 -7.24 -4.23 -17.37
N GLU A 107 -6.34 -4.03 -16.40
CA GLU A 107 -6.66 -4.24 -15.00
C GLU A 107 -7.70 -3.25 -14.46
N SER A 108 -8.46 -3.72 -13.46
CA SER A 108 -9.25 -2.87 -12.56
C SER A 108 -8.64 -2.90 -11.16
N VAL A 109 -8.88 -1.87 -10.34
CA VAL A 109 -8.38 -1.80 -8.97
C VAL A 109 -9.52 -1.62 -7.98
N TYR A 110 -9.43 -2.37 -6.89
CA TYR A 110 -10.26 -2.29 -5.70
C TYR A 110 -9.36 -2.26 -4.46
N TRP A 111 -9.94 -2.15 -3.27
CA TRP A 111 -9.18 -2.12 -2.03
C TRP A 111 -9.76 -3.05 -0.98
N LEU A 112 -8.94 -3.96 -0.47
CA LEU A 112 -9.28 -4.79 0.68
C LEU A 112 -9.01 -4.01 1.96
N ASN A 113 -10.03 -3.87 2.79
CA ASN A 113 -9.95 -3.31 4.12
C ASN A 113 -9.98 -4.42 5.15
N VAL A 114 -9.08 -4.36 6.12
CA VAL A 114 -9.05 -5.22 7.30
C VAL A 114 -9.03 -4.31 8.52
N LEU A 115 -10.16 -4.24 9.22
CA LEU A 115 -10.31 -3.50 10.46
C LEU A 115 -10.10 -4.45 11.64
N ASP A 116 -9.07 -4.18 12.42
CA ASP A 116 -8.70 -4.86 13.65
C ASP A 116 -9.21 -4.05 14.84
N VAL A 117 -10.13 -4.63 15.60
CA VAL A 117 -10.70 -4.03 16.82
C VAL A 117 -10.21 -4.83 18.05
N PRO A 118 -9.32 -4.27 18.88
CA PRO A 118 -8.85 -4.94 20.08
C PRO A 118 -9.95 -5.05 21.14
N PRO A 119 -9.80 -5.95 22.13
CA PRO A 119 -10.68 -5.98 23.28
C PRO A 119 -10.59 -4.68 24.05
N LYS A 120 -11.65 -4.36 24.80
CA LYS A 120 -11.61 -3.26 25.76
C LYS A 120 -10.44 -3.46 26.71
N ALA A 121 -9.70 -2.38 26.95
CA ALA A 121 -8.63 -2.34 27.93
C ALA A 121 -9.16 -2.76 29.30
N ASP A 122 -8.44 -3.67 29.95
CA ASP A 122 -8.69 -4.04 31.33
C ASP A 122 -8.08 -2.98 32.23
N ALA A 123 -8.82 -1.88 32.41
CA ALA A 123 -8.42 -0.75 33.23
C ALA A 123 -9.39 -0.60 34.40
N LYS A 124 -8.86 -0.14 35.54
CA LYS A 124 -9.68 0.21 36.71
C LYS A 124 -10.76 1.21 36.29
N ALA A 125 -11.94 1.14 36.91
CA ALA A 125 -13.13 1.89 36.51
C ALA A 125 -12.93 3.42 36.38
N ASP A 126 -11.92 4.00 37.07
CA ASP A 126 -11.61 5.43 37.05
C ASP A 126 -10.40 5.82 36.17
N ALA A 127 -9.90 4.90 35.34
CA ALA A 127 -8.78 5.17 34.46
C ALA A 127 -9.26 5.66 33.08
N ASN A 128 -8.78 6.83 32.66
CA ASN A 128 -8.94 7.30 31.29
C ASN A 128 -8.11 6.42 30.35
N THR A 129 -8.78 5.70 29.45
CA THR A 129 -8.11 4.86 28.45
C THR A 129 -8.36 5.40 27.05
N LEU A 130 -7.32 5.31 26.22
CA LEU A 130 -7.41 5.54 24.78
C LEU A 130 -7.16 4.21 24.09
N GLN A 131 -8.08 3.81 23.21
CA GLN A 131 -8.00 2.58 22.43
C GLN A 131 -8.03 2.91 20.95
N PHE A 132 -7.19 2.22 20.19
CA PHE A 132 -7.09 2.39 18.76
C PHE A 132 -7.56 1.10 18.07
N ALA A 133 -8.42 1.26 17.06
CA ALA A 133 -8.68 0.23 16.07
C ALA A 133 -7.93 0.60 14.79
N TYR A 134 -7.27 -0.38 14.17
CA TYR A 134 -6.45 -0.15 13.00
C TYR A 134 -7.15 -0.71 11.76
N ARG A 135 -7.26 0.11 10.71
CA ARG A 135 -7.72 -0.33 9.39
C ARG A 135 -6.54 -0.38 8.43
N THR A 136 -6.09 -1.59 8.10
CA THR A 136 -5.13 -1.80 7.01
C THR A 136 -5.89 -1.89 5.70
N ARG A 137 -5.45 -1.11 4.69
CA ARG A 137 -6.06 -1.07 3.36
C ARG A 137 -5.02 -1.40 2.31
N ILE A 138 -5.26 -2.45 1.52
CA ILE A 138 -4.35 -2.90 0.46
C ILE A 138 -5.06 -2.97 -0.89
N LYS A 139 -4.31 -2.78 -1.97
CA LYS A 139 -4.85 -2.84 -3.35
C LYS A 139 -5.22 -4.28 -3.71
N VAL A 140 -6.33 -4.42 -4.42
CA VAL A 140 -6.79 -5.65 -5.07
C VAL A 140 -6.82 -5.36 -6.57
N PHE A 141 -5.90 -5.94 -7.33
CA PHE A 141 -5.88 -5.81 -8.78
C PHE A 141 -6.62 -6.95 -9.43
N VAL A 142 -7.64 -6.62 -10.22
CA VAL A 142 -8.43 -7.58 -10.98
C VAL A 142 -7.86 -7.63 -12.38
N ARG A 143 -7.34 -8.80 -12.75
CA ARG A 143 -6.54 -8.97 -13.96
C ARG A 143 -7.25 -9.92 -14.92
N PRO A 144 -7.82 -9.40 -16.02
CA PRO A 144 -8.28 -10.23 -17.12
C PRO A 144 -7.17 -11.14 -17.67
N PRO A 145 -7.53 -12.32 -18.20
CA PRO A 145 -6.55 -13.17 -18.85
C PRO A 145 -6.05 -12.52 -20.15
N LYS A 146 -4.81 -12.84 -20.56
CA LYS A 146 -4.23 -12.45 -21.87
C LYS A 146 -4.08 -10.94 -22.11
N LEU A 147 -3.83 -10.16 -21.06
CA LEU A 147 -3.39 -8.77 -21.24
C LEU A 147 -2.04 -8.72 -21.96
N GLN A 148 -1.82 -7.67 -22.75
CA GLN A 148 -0.57 -7.45 -23.48
C GLN A 148 0.55 -6.99 -22.53
N GLY A 149 1.75 -7.55 -22.68
CA GLY A 149 2.90 -7.30 -21.82
C GLY A 149 2.77 -7.93 -20.43
N THR A 150 3.68 -7.58 -19.52
CA THR A 150 3.68 -8.07 -18.13
C THR A 150 3.65 -6.92 -17.11
N PRO A 151 3.15 -7.16 -15.89
CA PRO A 151 3.13 -6.14 -14.83
C PRO A 151 4.55 -5.67 -14.46
N ASP A 152 5.56 -6.56 -14.53
CA ASP A 152 6.94 -6.22 -14.17
C ASP A 152 7.64 -5.34 -15.22
N GLU A 153 7.21 -5.41 -16.48
CA GLU A 153 7.71 -4.55 -17.56
C GLU A 153 6.99 -3.20 -17.62
N ALA A 154 5.79 -3.09 -17.05
CA ALA A 154 4.94 -1.91 -17.17
C ALA A 154 5.60 -0.60 -16.67
N PRO A 155 6.33 -0.58 -15.53
CA PRO A 155 6.98 0.64 -15.05
C PRO A 155 7.97 1.26 -16.05
N ARG A 156 8.63 0.43 -16.87
CA ARG A 156 9.63 0.88 -17.86
C ARG A 156 9.02 1.55 -19.08
N GLN A 157 7.73 1.35 -19.32
CA GLN A 157 7.00 1.88 -20.46
C GLN A 157 6.30 3.20 -20.15
N LEU A 158 6.49 3.74 -18.94
CA LEU A 158 5.86 4.99 -18.53
C LEU A 158 6.57 6.20 -19.11
N ASP A 159 5.79 7.18 -19.55
CA ASP A 159 6.29 8.48 -19.99
C ASP A 159 6.16 9.51 -18.87
N TRP A 160 7.21 10.31 -18.69
CA TRP A 160 7.31 11.29 -17.61
C TRP A 160 7.47 12.69 -18.18
N LYS A 161 6.63 13.62 -17.72
CA LYS A 161 6.69 15.04 -18.11
C LYS A 161 6.59 15.93 -16.90
N VAL A 162 7.32 17.04 -16.92
CA VAL A 162 7.16 18.08 -15.91
C VAL A 162 5.94 18.92 -16.24
N VAL A 163 5.08 19.12 -15.25
CA VAL A 163 3.88 19.98 -15.34
C VAL A 163 3.83 20.93 -14.15
N PRO A 164 3.08 22.05 -14.23
CA PRO A 164 2.79 22.86 -13.06
C PRO A 164 2.10 22.02 -11.96
N ALA A 165 2.46 22.25 -10.70
CA ALA A 165 1.78 21.58 -9.60
C ALA A 165 0.30 22.00 -9.54
N PRO A 166 -0.65 21.08 -9.22
CA PRO A 166 -2.09 21.41 -9.17
C PRO A 166 -2.44 22.56 -8.23
N GLU A 167 -1.69 22.74 -7.14
CA GLU A 167 -1.87 23.84 -6.17
C GLU A 167 -1.19 25.16 -6.60
N GLY A 168 -0.66 25.24 -7.83
CA GLY A 168 -0.10 26.46 -8.43
C GLY A 168 1.27 26.89 -7.90
N LYS A 169 1.85 26.17 -6.93
CA LYS A 169 3.19 26.43 -6.38
C LYS A 169 4.16 25.32 -6.77
N GLY A 170 5.10 25.65 -7.65
CA GLY A 170 6.15 24.71 -8.09
C GLY A 170 5.70 23.79 -9.21
N GLN A 171 6.34 22.62 -9.30
CA GLN A 171 6.16 21.66 -10.38
C GLN A 171 5.80 20.28 -9.85
N ALA A 172 5.19 19.46 -10.71
CA ALA A 172 4.85 18.06 -10.47
C ALA A 172 5.25 17.21 -11.69
N LEU A 173 5.16 15.89 -11.56
CA LEU A 173 5.37 14.96 -12.66
C LEU A 173 4.02 14.45 -13.18
N ALA A 174 3.71 14.72 -14.44
CA ALA A 174 2.68 13.99 -15.16
C ALA A 174 3.27 12.66 -15.66
N VAL A 175 2.63 11.56 -15.28
CA VAL A 175 3.04 10.21 -15.65
C VAL A 175 1.96 9.61 -16.54
N SER A 176 2.33 9.16 -17.73
CA SER A 176 1.43 8.49 -18.67
C SER A 176 1.73 7.00 -18.69
N ASN A 177 0.70 6.18 -18.51
CA ASN A 177 0.82 4.73 -18.52
C ASN A 177 0.14 4.15 -19.77
N PRO A 178 0.89 3.77 -20.82
CA PRO A 178 0.28 3.18 -22.02
C PRO A 178 -0.14 1.71 -21.82
N THR A 179 0.24 1.08 -20.70
CA THR A 179 0.11 -0.37 -20.50
C THR A 179 -1.28 -0.77 -20.00
N ALA A 180 -1.51 -2.08 -19.93
CA ALA A 180 -2.73 -2.69 -19.40
C ALA A 180 -2.71 -2.88 -17.86
N TYR A 181 -1.64 -2.47 -17.17
CA TYR A 181 -1.41 -2.76 -15.75
C TYR A 181 -1.34 -1.49 -14.90
N HIS A 182 -1.77 -1.55 -13.65
CA HIS A 182 -1.55 -0.47 -12.68
C HIS A 182 -0.09 -0.45 -12.25
N VAL A 183 0.55 0.72 -12.31
CA VAL A 183 1.90 0.89 -11.75
C VAL A 183 1.80 1.65 -10.45
N SER A 184 2.25 1.06 -9.35
CA SER A 184 2.31 1.68 -8.02
C SER A 184 3.74 1.96 -7.61
N PHE A 185 4.00 3.12 -7.05
CA PHE A 185 5.32 3.53 -6.59
C PHE A 185 5.38 3.61 -5.08
N SER A 186 6.50 3.19 -4.50
CA SER A 186 6.87 3.52 -3.12
C SER A 186 7.72 4.79 -3.06
N GLU A 187 8.48 5.08 -4.12
CA GLU A 187 9.37 6.22 -4.18
C GLU A 187 9.54 6.72 -5.61
N ILE A 188 9.62 8.04 -5.77
CA ILE A 188 10.05 8.70 -7.01
C ILE A 188 11.09 9.75 -6.63
N ARG A 189 12.22 9.75 -7.33
CA ARG A 189 13.29 10.75 -7.24
C ARG A 189 13.49 11.42 -8.59
N VAL A 190 13.55 12.75 -8.58
CA VAL A 190 13.84 13.55 -9.77
C VAL A 190 15.18 14.22 -9.58
N SER A 191 16.13 13.96 -10.48
CA SER A 191 17.46 14.59 -10.47
C SER A 191 17.61 15.50 -11.69
N SER A 192 17.89 16.78 -11.44
CA SER A 192 18.04 17.82 -12.46
C SER A 192 18.97 18.93 -11.95
N ASN A 193 19.93 19.38 -12.79
CA ASN A 193 20.84 20.49 -12.48
C ASN A 193 21.57 20.37 -11.12
N GLY A 194 21.94 19.15 -10.71
CA GLY A 194 22.60 18.89 -9.42
C GLY A 194 21.67 18.89 -8.20
N ALA A 195 20.38 19.20 -8.37
CA ALA A 195 19.36 19.07 -7.34
C ALA A 195 18.65 17.70 -7.45
N THR A 196 18.19 17.17 -6.30
CA THR A 196 17.35 15.98 -6.24
C THR A 196 16.11 16.26 -5.41
N TYR A 197 14.95 15.94 -5.98
CA TYR A 197 13.64 16.07 -5.35
C TYR A 197 13.05 14.68 -5.12
N LYS A 198 12.32 14.48 -4.03
CA LYS A 198 11.84 13.16 -3.62
C LYS A 198 10.36 13.20 -3.27
N ASN A 199 9.61 12.23 -3.81
CA ASN A 199 8.30 11.82 -3.30
C ASN A 199 8.46 10.44 -2.64
N ASP A 200 8.19 10.38 -1.34
CA ASP A 200 8.16 9.18 -0.49
C ASP A 200 6.73 8.74 -0.11
N ARG A 201 5.71 9.51 -0.51
CA ARG A 201 4.29 9.15 -0.37
C ARG A 201 3.86 8.12 -1.41
N GLY A 202 4.63 7.99 -2.48
CA GLY A 202 4.35 7.10 -3.60
C GLY A 202 3.27 7.65 -4.53
N GLY A 203 2.54 6.73 -5.17
CA GLY A 203 1.47 7.04 -6.10
C GLY A 203 1.05 5.79 -6.88
N MET A 204 0.00 5.91 -7.70
CA MET A 204 -0.39 4.86 -8.62
C MET A 204 -0.94 5.45 -9.90
N VAL A 205 -0.56 4.88 -11.04
CA VAL A 205 -1.04 5.29 -12.36
C VAL A 205 -1.87 4.16 -12.94
N ALA A 206 -3.12 4.46 -13.27
CA ALA A 206 -4.04 3.50 -13.86
C ALA A 206 -3.62 3.08 -15.29
N PRO A 207 -4.01 1.88 -15.75
CA PRO A 207 -3.79 1.43 -17.12
C PRO A 207 -4.36 2.40 -18.15
N ARG A 208 -3.60 2.69 -19.21
CA ARG A 208 -3.97 3.61 -20.29
C ARG A 208 -4.42 4.98 -19.77
N GLY A 209 -3.88 5.37 -18.61
CA GLY A 209 -4.24 6.55 -17.86
C GLY A 209 -3.07 7.52 -17.69
N LYS A 210 -3.36 8.65 -17.06
CA LYS A 210 -2.38 9.66 -16.68
C LYS A 210 -2.62 10.07 -15.24
N GLU A 211 -1.55 10.30 -14.50
CA GLU A 211 -1.62 10.79 -13.12
C GLU A 211 -0.64 11.95 -12.94
N ILE A 212 -1.01 12.93 -12.11
CA ILE A 212 -0.09 13.98 -11.67
C ILE A 212 0.44 13.60 -10.29
N ILE A 213 1.71 13.25 -10.23
CA ILE A 213 2.40 12.91 -9.00
C ILE A 213 3.10 14.17 -8.48
N ALA A 214 2.67 14.64 -7.32
CA ALA A 214 3.34 15.73 -6.62
C ALA A 214 4.74 15.31 -6.19
N VAL A 215 5.74 16.16 -6.43
CA VAL A 215 7.10 15.98 -5.91
C VAL A 215 7.39 17.20 -5.04
N PRO A 216 7.38 17.06 -3.70
CA PRO A 216 7.59 18.17 -2.79
C PRO A 216 8.82 19.01 -3.14
N GLN A 217 8.65 20.33 -3.08
CA GLN A 217 9.72 21.32 -3.32
C GLN A 217 10.32 21.32 -4.74
N MET A 218 9.78 20.52 -5.67
CA MET A 218 10.26 20.50 -7.05
C MET A 218 9.96 21.82 -7.76
N ASN A 219 10.99 22.45 -8.28
CA ASN A 219 10.88 23.71 -9.01
C ASN A 219 12.07 23.93 -9.96
N GLY A 220 11.86 24.65 -11.06
CA GLY A 220 12.90 24.93 -12.06
C GLY A 220 13.41 23.72 -12.87
N VAL A 221 12.76 22.57 -12.80
CA VAL A 221 13.07 21.36 -13.58
C VAL A 221 12.52 21.54 -15.00
N LYS A 222 13.39 21.39 -16.01
CA LYS A 222 13.01 21.39 -17.43
C LYS A 222 13.32 20.06 -18.12
N SER A 223 14.41 19.43 -17.70
CA SER A 223 14.88 18.13 -18.17
C SER A 223 15.62 17.46 -17.02
N GLY A 224 15.75 16.14 -17.02
CA GLY A 224 16.44 15.42 -15.96
C GLY A 224 16.14 13.93 -16.03
N LYS A 225 16.51 13.22 -14.97
CA LYS A 225 16.21 11.80 -14.80
C LYS A 225 15.19 11.61 -13.69
N VAL A 226 14.25 10.70 -13.93
CA VAL A 226 13.36 10.15 -12.93
C VAL A 226 13.89 8.78 -12.55
N HIS A 227 14.27 8.61 -11.29
CA HIS A 227 14.46 7.30 -10.69
C HIS A 227 13.17 6.92 -9.96
N TYR A 228 12.65 5.73 -10.21
CA TYR A 228 11.44 5.23 -9.57
C TYR A 228 11.69 3.89 -8.88
N VAL A 229 10.95 3.68 -7.79
CA VAL A 229 10.81 2.38 -7.13
C VAL A 229 9.35 1.98 -7.24
N ALA A 230 9.04 1.15 -8.24
CA ALA A 230 7.73 0.55 -8.41
C ALA A 230 7.58 -0.69 -7.53
N ILE A 231 6.34 -1.09 -7.25
CA ILE A 231 6.03 -2.27 -6.44
C ILE A 231 5.45 -3.34 -7.36
N ASN A 232 6.02 -4.54 -7.36
CA ASN A 232 5.54 -5.68 -8.14
C ASN A 232 4.34 -6.40 -7.49
N ASP A 233 3.85 -7.46 -8.12
CA ASP A 233 2.70 -8.25 -7.65
C ASP A 233 2.92 -8.90 -6.27
N PHE A 234 4.17 -9.20 -5.93
CA PHE A 234 4.57 -9.83 -4.66
C PHE A 234 4.90 -8.82 -3.56
N GLY A 235 4.77 -7.51 -3.84
CA GLY A 235 5.13 -6.44 -2.90
C GLY A 235 6.62 -6.10 -2.87
N GLY A 236 7.43 -6.67 -3.76
CA GLY A 236 8.84 -6.35 -3.93
C GLY A 236 9.09 -5.12 -4.79
N ALA A 237 10.30 -4.56 -4.70
CA ALA A 237 10.71 -3.38 -5.45
C ALA A 237 11.13 -3.72 -6.90
N ILE A 238 10.70 -2.88 -7.84
CA ILE A 238 11.23 -2.79 -9.20
C ILE A 238 11.81 -1.39 -9.35
N GLU A 239 13.13 -1.32 -9.44
CA GLU A 239 13.84 -0.06 -9.66
C GLU A 239 14.04 0.20 -11.15
N GLY A 240 14.00 1.47 -11.53
CA GLY A 240 14.34 1.88 -12.88
C GLY A 240 14.52 3.38 -13.00
N ASP A 241 15.12 3.78 -14.13
CA ASP A 241 15.36 5.16 -14.48
C ASP A 241 14.65 5.47 -15.81
N ALA A 242 14.16 6.70 -15.93
CA ALA A 242 13.58 7.24 -17.14
C ALA A 242 14.05 8.68 -17.35
N ASP A 243 14.17 9.10 -18.60
CA ASP A 243 14.42 10.50 -18.91
C ASP A 243 13.10 11.28 -18.87
N ILE A 244 13.15 12.51 -18.35
CA ILE A 244 12.02 13.43 -18.43
C ILE A 244 11.89 13.89 -19.87
N ALA A 245 10.76 13.58 -20.50
CA ALA A 245 10.47 14.04 -21.85
C ALA A 245 10.35 15.58 -21.89
N PRO A 246 10.84 16.22 -22.96
CA PRO A 246 10.73 17.66 -23.15
C PRO A 246 9.28 18.17 -23.25
#